data_AF-A0A6I3CKK3-F1
#
_entry.id   AF-A0A6I3CKK3-F1
#
_cell.length_a   1.000
_cell.length_b   1.000
_cell.length_c   1.000
_cell.angle_alpha   90.00
_cell.angle_beta   90.00
_cell.angle_gamma   90.00
#
_symmetry.space_group_name_H-M   'P 1'
#
loop_
_entity.id
_entity.type
_entity.pdbx_description
1 polymer ?
#
loop_
_entity_poly.entity_id
_entity_poly.type
_entity_poly.pdbx_seq_one_letter_code
_entity_poly.pdbx_strand_id
1 'polypeptide(L)'
;MLGDHDEYAAVYVISVAAEISGMHPQTLRQYDRLGLVSPGRATGRGRRYSIRDIALLREVQRLVNEGINLAGIKRILELETQLLDLNREMDYLRAQLAGAPARRDLVPIRSTSHLVIYKKD
;
A
#
# COMPACT_ATOMS: atom_id res chain seq x y z
N MET A 1 -24.00 -2.22 11.33
CA MET A 1 -23.82 -1.06 10.45
C MET A 1 -23.16 0.06 11.28
N LEU A 2 -21.87 -0.09 11.61
CA LEU A 2 -21.06 1.02 12.12
C LEU A 2 -20.39 1.66 10.91
N GLY A 3 -20.39 2.99 10.88
CA GLY A 3 -20.09 3.80 9.71
C GLY A 3 -18.80 3.42 8.99
N ASP A 4 -18.92 3.30 7.68
CA ASP A 4 -17.84 3.42 6.71
C ASP A 4 -17.34 4.88 6.76
N HIS A 5 -16.66 5.23 7.86
CA HIS A 5 -15.93 6.47 7.93
C HIS A 5 -14.78 6.30 6.95
N ASP A 6 -14.81 7.06 5.85
CA ASP A 6 -13.68 7.15 4.95
C ASP A 6 -12.42 7.47 5.78
N GLU A 7 -11.59 6.46 6.03
CA GLU A 7 -10.43 6.55 6.92
C GLU A 7 -9.38 7.54 6.39
N TYR A 8 -9.52 7.96 5.13
CA TYR A 8 -8.73 8.96 4.43
C TYR A 8 -9.32 10.37 4.51
N ALA A 9 -10.55 10.52 5.01
CA ALA A 9 -11.18 11.82 5.17
C ALA A 9 -10.40 12.67 6.19
N ALA A 10 -9.73 13.71 5.70
CA ALA A 10 -8.97 14.65 6.51
C ALA A 10 -9.92 15.60 7.27
N VAL A 11 -10.41 15.16 8.42
CA VAL A 11 -11.42 15.89 9.22
C VAL A 11 -10.88 16.44 10.54
N TYR A 12 -9.81 15.87 11.10
CA TYR A 12 -9.29 16.24 12.42
C TYR A 12 -8.32 17.41 12.34
N VAL A 13 -8.59 18.49 13.06
CA VAL A 13 -7.62 19.60 13.20
C VAL A 13 -6.41 19.16 14.02
N ILE A 14 -5.30 19.87 13.90
CA ILE A 14 -4.02 19.49 14.54
C ILE A 14 -4.10 19.31 16.07
N SER A 15 -4.92 20.10 16.77
CA SER A 15 -5.10 19.96 18.22
C SER A 15 -5.75 18.63 18.58
N VAL A 16 -6.81 18.26 17.86
CA VAL A 16 -7.52 16.98 18.06
C VAL A 16 -6.62 15.81 17.65
N ALA A 17 -5.94 15.92 16.52
CA ALA A 17 -5.01 14.89 16.08
C ALA A 17 -3.88 14.65 17.10
N ALA A 18 -3.33 15.72 17.68
CA ALA A 18 -2.31 15.66 18.72
C ALA A 18 -2.80 14.96 20.00
N GLU A 19 -4.03 15.26 20.43
CA GLU A 19 -4.66 14.61 21.58
C GLU A 19 -4.86 13.11 21.33
N ILE A 20 -5.44 12.75 20.18
CA ILE A 20 -5.67 11.35 19.82
C ILE A 20 -4.35 10.60 19.66
N SER A 21 -3.34 11.21 19.03
CA SER A 21 -2.04 10.56 18.84
C SER A 21 -1.18 10.54 20.11
N GLY A 22 -1.56 11.26 21.17
CA GLY A 22 -0.78 11.39 22.41
C GLY A 22 0.53 12.15 22.21
N MET A 23 0.57 13.13 21.30
CA MET A 23 1.79 13.85 20.92
C MET A 23 1.59 15.36 20.97
N HIS A 24 2.68 16.12 21.05
CA HIS A 24 2.60 17.56 21.01
C HIS A 24 2.32 18.07 19.57
N PRO A 25 1.49 19.12 19.36
CA PRO A 25 1.21 19.66 18.03
C PRO A 25 2.45 20.10 17.23
N GLN A 26 3.54 20.49 17.91
CA GLN A 26 4.81 20.80 17.24
C GLN A 26 5.46 19.57 16.61
N THR A 27 5.36 18.40 17.25
CA THR A 27 5.87 17.13 16.72
C THR A 27 5.13 16.74 15.45
N LEU A 28 3.81 16.88 15.43
CA LEU A 28 2.99 16.66 14.23
C LEU A 28 3.39 17.58 13.06
N ARG A 29 3.71 18.85 13.34
CA ARG A 29 4.22 19.78 12.33
C ARG A 29 5.61 19.38 11.82
N GLN A 30 6.46 18.85 12.69
CA GLN A 30 7.78 18.35 12.32
C GLN A 30 7.66 17.13 11.41
N TYR A 31 6.81 16.16 11.76
CA TYR A 31 6.58 14.96 10.96
C TYR A 31 5.97 15.29 9.59
N ASP A 32 5.03 16.25 9.51
CA ASP A 32 4.55 16.77 8.22
C ASP A 32 5.68 17.40 7.39
N ARG A 33 6.51 18.25 7.99
CA ARG A 33 7.62 18.88 7.27
C ARG A 33 8.64 17.88 6.74
N LEU A 34 8.88 16.78 7.48
CA LEU A 34 9.79 15.71 7.07
C LEU A 34 9.16 14.78 6.01
N GLY A 35 7.86 14.91 5.77
CA GLY A 35 7.09 14.06 4.85
C GLY A 35 6.79 12.67 5.42
N LEU A 36 6.84 12.50 6.75
CA LEU A 36 6.49 11.23 7.41
C LEU A 36 4.97 11.00 7.43
N VAL A 37 4.20 12.09 7.48
CA VAL A 37 2.74 12.10 7.41
C VAL A 37 2.33 13.28 6.54
N SER A 38 1.38 13.10 5.63
CA SER A 38 0.96 14.16 4.69
C SER A 38 -0.52 14.52 4.91
N PRO A 39 -0.84 15.35 5.93
CA PRO A 39 -2.22 15.75 6.20
C PRO A 39 -2.79 16.60 5.07
N GLY A 40 -4.10 16.46 4.85
CA GLY A 40 -4.87 17.34 3.99
C GLY A 40 -4.78 18.81 4.44
N ARG A 41 -4.97 19.74 3.49
CA ARG A 41 -4.97 21.18 3.78
C ARG A 41 -6.40 21.71 3.71
N ALA A 42 -6.86 22.38 4.78
CA ALA A 42 -8.11 23.12 4.77
C ALA A 42 -7.98 24.43 3.96
N THR A 43 -9.11 24.99 3.52
CA THR A 43 -9.23 26.27 2.79
C THR A 43 -8.68 27.51 3.52
N GLY A 44 -8.06 27.35 4.70
CA GLY A 44 -7.40 28.39 5.48
C GLY A 44 -6.00 28.01 5.97
N ARG A 45 -5.24 27.19 5.23
CA ARG A 45 -3.88 26.70 5.55
C ARG A 45 -3.75 25.75 6.76
N GLY A 46 -4.84 25.48 7.49
CA GLY A 46 -4.85 24.51 8.58
C GLY A 46 -4.60 23.09 8.10
N ARG A 47 -3.81 22.30 8.85
CA ARG A 47 -3.64 20.86 8.61
C ARG A 47 -4.88 20.13 9.09
N ARG A 48 -5.38 19.21 8.27
CA ARG A 48 -6.40 18.25 8.66
C ARG A 48 -5.86 16.85 8.51
N TYR A 49 -6.03 16.07 9.56
CA TYR A 49 -5.57 14.70 9.68
C TYR A 49 -6.77 13.78 9.50
N SER A 50 -6.53 12.69 8.81
CA SER A 50 -7.44 11.56 8.72
C SER A 50 -7.17 10.56 9.86
N ILE A 51 -8.01 9.55 10.00
CA ILE A 51 -7.76 8.46 10.97
C ILE A 51 -6.47 7.72 10.60
N ARG A 52 -6.25 7.51 9.29
CA ARG A 52 -5.02 6.88 8.77
C ARG A 52 -3.77 7.70 9.11
N ASP A 53 -3.83 9.02 8.99
CA ASP A 53 -2.71 9.89 9.37
C ASP A 53 -2.39 9.75 10.87
N ILE A 54 -3.41 9.64 11.72
CA ILE A 54 -3.23 9.47 13.18
C ILE A 54 -2.61 8.11 13.50
N ALA A 55 -3.03 7.04 12.81
CA ALA A 55 -2.40 5.73 12.94
C ALA A 55 -0.92 5.78 12.54
N LEU A 56 -0.61 6.45 11.44
CA LEU A 56 0.77 6.63 10.96
C LEU A 56 1.62 7.44 11.95
N LEU A 57 1.06 8.51 12.55
CA LEU A 57 1.75 9.26 13.60
C LEU A 57 2.16 8.35 14.76
N ARG A 58 1.22 7.54 15.28
CA ARG A 58 1.47 6.59 16.37
C ARG A 58 2.55 5.57 16.01
N GLU A 59 2.54 5.09 14.77
CA GLU A 59 3.54 4.15 14.28
C GLU A 59 4.94 4.78 14.21
N VAL A 60 5.04 6.01 13.67
CA VAL A 60 6.30 6.76 13.68
C VAL A 60 6.83 6.91 15.11
N GLN A 61 5.97 7.25 16.08
CA GLN A 61 6.38 7.39 17.48
C GLN A 61 6.84 6.06 18.09
N ARG A 62 6.19 4.94 17.75
CA ARG A 62 6.62 3.61 18.18
C ARG A 62 8.02 3.29 17.68
N LEU A 63 8.29 3.51 16.38
CA LEU A 63 9.60 3.28 15.78
C LEU A 63 10.69 4.20 16.36
N VAL A 64 10.35 5.45 16.69
CA VAL A 64 11.26 6.36 17.41
C VAL A 64 11.60 5.80 18.79
N ASN A 65 10.61 5.28 19.52
CA ASN A 65 10.82 4.69 20.85
C ASN A 65 11.67 3.41 20.78
N GLU A 66 11.69 2.72 19.64
CA GLU A 66 12.56 1.58 19.36
C GLU A 66 13.99 1.99 18.95
N GLY A 67 14.28 3.29 18.91
CA GLY A 67 15.60 3.83 18.61
C GLY A 67 15.86 4.06 17.12
N ILE A 68 14.84 3.92 16.26
CA ILE A 68 14.98 4.20 14.84
C ILE A 68 14.95 5.71 14.61
N ASN A 69 15.93 6.23 13.88
CA ASN A 69 15.96 7.65 13.53
C ASN A 69 14.92 7.99 12.44
N LEU A 70 14.55 9.28 12.35
CA LEU A 70 13.49 9.74 11.45
C LEU A 70 13.81 9.50 9.95
N ALA A 71 15.09 9.46 9.57
CA ALA A 71 15.48 9.15 8.18
C ALA A 71 15.25 7.66 7.86
N GLY A 72 15.57 6.78 8.80
CA GLY A 72 15.27 5.35 8.72
C GLY A 72 13.77 5.09 8.66
N ILE A 73 13.00 5.75 9.53
CA ILE A 73 11.52 5.65 9.50
C ILE A 73 10.97 6.10 8.16
N LYS A 74 11.42 7.25 7.63
CA LYS A 74 11.01 7.71 6.31
C LYS A 74 11.27 6.64 5.24
N ARG A 75 12.46 6.04 5.25
CA ARG A 75 12.83 5.02 4.28
C ARG A 75 11.95 3.76 4.40
N ILE A 76 11.62 3.35 5.63
CA ILE A 76 10.70 2.22 5.87
C ILE A 76 9.32 2.52 5.26
N LEU A 77 8.74 3.68 5.55
CA LEU A 77 7.42 4.06 5.04
C LEU A 77 7.38 4.17 3.50
N GLU A 78 8.44 4.67 2.88
CA GLU A 78 8.58 4.69 1.42
C GLU A 78 8.61 3.27 0.83
N LEU A 79 9.35 2.35 1.47
CA LEU A 79 9.43 0.95 1.03
C LEU A 79 8.09 0.22 1.20
N GLU A 80 7.39 0.45 2.31
CA GLU A 80 6.05 -0.12 2.54
C GLU A 80 5.05 0.36 1.48
N THR A 81 5.12 1.65 1.11
CA THR A 81 4.29 2.20 0.03
C THR A 81 4.57 1.52 -1.31
N GLN A 82 5.85 1.33 -1.65
CA GLN A 82 6.25 0.63 -2.88
C GLN A 82 5.78 -0.83 -2.89
N LEU A 83 5.87 -1.52 -1.75
CA LEU A 83 5.37 -2.89 -1.62
C LEU A 83 3.85 -2.98 -1.83
N LEU A 84 3.09 -2.03 -1.27
CA LEU A 84 1.64 -1.97 -1.47
C LEU A 84 1.30 -1.74 -2.94
N ASP A 85 2.00 -0.84 -3.62
CA ASP A 85 1.77 -0.56 -5.04
C ASP A 85 2.11 -1.76 -5.92
N LEU A 86 3.26 -2.41 -5.65
CA LEU A 86 3.66 -3.63 -6.36
C LEU A 86 2.65 -4.76 -6.15
N ASN A 87 2.16 -4.96 -4.93
CA ASN A 87 1.15 -5.97 -4.64
C ASN A 87 -0.17 -5.68 -5.39
N ARG A 88 -0.61 -4.42 -5.44
CA ARG A 88 -1.79 -4.02 -6.22
C ARG A 88 -1.60 -4.32 -7.71
N GLU A 89 -0.43 -4.03 -8.26
CA GLU A 89 -0.11 -4.33 -9.65
C GLU A 89 -0.12 -5.84 -9.91
N MET A 90 0.49 -6.63 -9.03
CA MET A 90 0.47 -8.09 -9.10
C MET A 90 -0.95 -8.66 -9.05
N ASP A 91 -1.81 -8.14 -8.17
CA ASP A 91 -3.19 -8.56 -8.06
C ASP A 91 -4.00 -8.19 -9.32
N TYR A 92 -3.77 -6.99 -9.87
CA TYR A 92 -4.36 -6.55 -11.13
C TYR A 92 -3.96 -7.45 -12.31
N LEU A 93 -2.68 -7.80 -12.43
CA LEU A 93 -2.18 -8.69 -13.47
C LEU A 93 -2.72 -10.12 -13.31
N ARG A 94 -2.77 -10.63 -12.07
CA ARG A 94 -3.36 -11.95 -11.76
C ARG A 94 -4.84 -12.01 -12.14
N ALA A 95 -5.61 -10.96 -11.86
CA ALA A 95 -7.01 -10.86 -12.25
C ALA A 95 -7.18 -10.87 -13.78
N GLN A 96 -6.32 -10.18 -14.53
CA GLN A 96 -6.35 -10.20 -15.99
C GLN A 96 -6.05 -11.59 -16.57
N LEU A 97 -5.05 -12.30 -16.03
CA LEU A 97 -4.74 -13.67 -16.48
C LEU A 97 -5.85 -14.66 -16.13
N ALA A 98 -6.50 -14.50 -14.97
CA ALA A 98 -7.62 -15.34 -14.56
C ALA A 98 -8.90 -15.07 -15.37
N GLY A 99 -9.10 -13.84 -15.85
CA GLY A 99 -10.23 -13.43 -16.68
C GLY A 99 -10.03 -13.67 -18.18
N ALA A 100 -8.79 -13.94 -18.63
CA ALA A 100 -8.55 -14.35 -20.01
C ALA A 100 -9.23 -15.70 -20.25
N PRO A 101 -10.14 -15.83 -21.24
CA PRO A 101 -10.70 -17.14 -21.56
C PRO A 101 -9.53 -18.05 -21.87
N ALA A 102 -9.41 -19.15 -21.10
CA ALA A 102 -8.49 -20.23 -21.40
C ALA A 102 -8.57 -20.45 -22.90
N ARG A 103 -7.47 -20.19 -23.62
CA ARG A 103 -7.40 -20.23 -25.07
C ARG A 103 -7.75 -21.67 -25.46
N ARG A 104 -9.04 -21.93 -25.68
CA ARG A 104 -9.63 -23.26 -25.97
C ARG A 104 -9.20 -23.80 -27.34
N ASP A 105 -8.37 -23.03 -28.06
CA ASP A 105 -7.88 -23.33 -29.40
C ASP A 105 -6.46 -23.90 -29.42
N LEU A 106 -5.90 -24.28 -28.26
CA LEU A 106 -4.74 -25.18 -28.26
C LEU A 106 -5.22 -26.58 -28.67
N VAL A 107 -5.35 -26.78 -29.98
CA VAL A 107 -5.56 -28.09 -30.61
C VAL A 107 -4.40 -28.98 -30.19
N PRO A 108 -4.64 -30.14 -29.54
CA PRO A 108 -3.57 -31.10 -29.31
C PRO A 108 -3.13 -31.60 -30.68
N ILE A 109 -1.89 -31.25 -31.07
CA ILE A 109 -1.24 -31.87 -32.22
C ILE A 109 -1.21 -33.37 -31.89
N ARG A 110 -2.05 -34.15 -32.56
CA ARG A 110 -1.93 -35.60 -32.57
C ARG A 110 -0.57 -35.88 -33.18
N SER A 111 0.42 -36.19 -32.35
CA SER A 111 1.64 -36.84 -32.80
C SER A 111 1.22 -38.22 -33.28
N THR A 112 0.92 -38.35 -34.58
CA THR A 112 0.84 -39.62 -35.25
C THR A 112 2.26 -40.16 -35.30
N SER A 113 2.64 -40.92 -34.27
CA SER A 113 3.79 -41.79 -34.30
C SER A 113 3.66 -42.71 -35.52
N HIS A 114 4.30 -42.36 -36.62
CA HIS A 114 4.54 -43.31 -37.70
C HIS A 114 5.60 -44.30 -37.22
N LEU A 115 5.12 -45.48 -36.79
CA LEU A 115 5.94 -46.66 -36.59
C LEU A 115 6.39 -47.14 -37.98
N VAL A 116 7.63 -46.86 -38.34
CA VAL A 116 8.26 -47.49 -39.51
C VAL A 116 8.66 -48.90 -39.10
N ILE A 117 7.87 -49.90 -39.52
CA ILE A 117 8.26 -51.30 -39.44
C ILE A 117 9.29 -51.53 -40.55
N TYR A 118 10.57 -51.64 -40.18
CA TYR A 118 11.57 -52.24 -41.06
C TYR A 118 11.42 -53.76 -41.00
N LYS A 119 11.04 -54.37 -42.12
CA LYS A 119 11.30 -55.79 -42.36
C LYS A 119 12.73 -55.89 -42.89
N LYS A 120 13.59 -56.63 -42.19
CA LYS A 120 14.91 -57.00 -42.68
C LYS A 120 14.90 -58.51 -42.90
N ASP A 121 15.16 -58.90 -44.15
CA ASP A 121 15.41 -60.27 -44.58
C ASP A 121 16.77 -60.78 -44.05
#